data_AF-A0A2V6E1R9-F1
#
_entry.id   AF-A0A2V6E1R9-F1
#
_cell.length_a   1.000
_cell.length_b   1.000
_cell.length_c   1.000
_cell.angle_alpha   90.00
_cell.angle_beta   90.00
_cell.angle_gamma   90.00
#
_symmetry.space_group_name_H-M   'P 1'
#
loop_
_entity.id
_entity.type
_entity.pdbx_description
1 polymer ?
#
loop_
_entity_poly.entity_id
_entity_poly.type
_entity_poly.pdbx_seq_one_letter_code
_entity_poly.pdbx_strand_id
1 'polypeptide(L)'
;MHPLKKSARIAGAIYLSMVITGPFALIYVPNKLIMRGNAAATADNILAHETMFRLAILADLIGAVIFICLGIALYKLLSGVSKTWAGLMVAFVLVSAAVGFLNTLNNIAALTLFRGADFLTVFDKPQRDALGMLFVRLHSRGILINEIFWGLWLFPFGLLVFRSGFLPRFIGVWLMINCVGYVALSVTALFFPDYYEAAFKWAQPVLFGELAIMLWLLIKGAKVPTAPSSALQPAAA
;
A
#
# COMPACT_ATOMS: atom_id res chain seq x y z
N MET A 1 0.24 24.66 17.97
CA MET A 1 1.02 23.65 17.21
C MET A 1 1.13 24.14 15.76
N HIS A 2 2.34 24.24 15.19
CA HIS A 2 2.52 24.82 13.84
C HIS A 2 1.72 24.03 12.78
N PRO A 3 1.04 24.69 11.81
CA PRO A 3 0.18 24.02 10.82
C PRO A 3 0.87 22.86 10.10
N LEU A 4 2.14 23.04 9.68
CA LEU A 4 2.96 22.00 9.06
C LEU A 4 3.17 20.76 9.94
N LYS A 5 3.38 20.94 11.26
CA LYS A 5 3.52 19.81 12.20
C LYS A 5 2.21 19.06 12.39
N LYS A 6 1.07 19.77 12.39
CA LYS A 6 -0.26 19.14 12.49
C LYS A 6 -0.55 18.29 11.25
N SER A 7 -0.34 18.84 10.06
CA SER A 7 -0.54 18.13 8.78
C SER A 7 0.36 16.90 8.65
N ALA A 8 1.64 17.01 9.05
CA ALA A 8 2.57 15.88 9.01
C ALA A 8 2.15 14.72 9.93
N ARG A 9 1.66 15.02 11.14
CA ARG A 9 1.18 13.98 12.07
C ARG A 9 -0.13 13.33 11.62
N ILE A 10 -1.03 14.10 11.00
CA ILE A 10 -2.25 13.55 10.40
C ILE A 10 -1.86 12.59 9.26
N ALA A 11 -0.96 12.99 8.37
CA ALA A 11 -0.46 12.11 7.32
C ALA A 11 0.20 10.84 7.90
N GLY A 12 1.03 10.98 8.95
CA GLY A 12 1.63 9.84 9.64
C GLY A 12 0.61 8.90 10.29
N ALA A 13 -0.47 9.42 10.87
CA ALA A 13 -1.53 8.61 11.48
C ALA A 13 -2.36 7.85 10.43
N ILE A 14 -2.68 8.49 9.30
CA ILE A 14 -3.35 7.85 8.16
C ILE A 14 -2.45 6.75 7.56
N TYR A 15 -1.14 7.00 7.49
CA TYR A 15 -0.20 6.00 6.99
C TYR A 15 -0.10 4.80 7.96
N LEU A 16 -0.12 5.04 9.27
CA LEU A 16 -0.12 3.98 10.27
C LEU A 16 -1.36 3.08 10.19
N SER A 17 -2.54 3.63 9.89
CA SER A 17 -3.74 2.79 9.76
C SER A 17 -3.62 1.79 8.61
N MET A 18 -2.85 2.09 7.55
CA MET A 18 -2.55 1.13 6.47
C MET A 18 -1.70 -0.06 6.95
N VAL A 19 -0.82 0.15 7.94
CA VAL A 19 0.02 -0.92 8.49
C VAL A 19 -0.78 -1.91 9.35
N ILE A 20 -1.99 -1.52 9.78
CA ILE A 20 -2.90 -2.44 10.48
C ILE A 20 -3.75 -3.20 9.45
N THR A 21 -4.33 -2.50 8.47
CA THR A 21 -5.26 -3.11 7.51
C THR A 21 -4.55 -3.99 6.48
N GLY A 22 -3.37 -3.59 6.01
CA GLY A 22 -2.60 -4.30 4.97
C GLY A 22 -2.17 -5.71 5.38
N PRO A 23 -1.34 -5.89 6.42
CA PRO A 23 -0.91 -7.21 6.87
C PRO A 23 -2.05 -8.14 7.27
N PHE A 24 -3.15 -7.60 7.79
CA PHE A 24 -4.34 -8.40 8.08
C PHE A 24 -4.91 -9.05 6.81
N ALA A 25 -5.17 -8.25 5.77
CA ALA A 25 -5.77 -8.73 4.52
C ALA A 25 -4.78 -9.51 3.63
N LEU A 26 -3.50 -9.13 3.61
CA LEU A 26 -2.49 -9.68 2.69
C LEU A 26 -1.67 -10.83 3.27
N ILE A 27 -1.57 -10.94 4.60
CA ILE A 27 -0.71 -11.94 5.25
C ILE A 27 -1.54 -12.85 6.14
N TYR A 28 -2.25 -12.30 7.13
CA TYR A 28 -2.91 -13.11 8.15
C TYR A 28 -4.06 -13.95 7.58
N VAL A 29 -4.98 -13.34 6.84
CA VAL A 29 -6.14 -14.06 6.29
C VAL A 29 -5.73 -15.09 5.23
N PRO A 30 -4.87 -14.77 4.23
CA PRO A 30 -4.39 -15.75 3.26
C PRO A 30 -3.68 -16.95 3.90
N ASN A 31 -2.78 -16.72 4.87
CA ASN A 31 -2.05 -17.81 5.52
C ASN A 31 -2.96 -18.73 6.36
N LYS A 32 -4.08 -18.21 6.87
CA LYS A 32 -5.01 -18.99 7.68
C LYS A 32 -6.04 -19.74 6.84
N LEU A 33 -6.47 -19.18 5.71
CA LEU A 33 -7.60 -19.70 4.94
C LEU A 33 -7.18 -20.46 3.67
N ILE A 34 -6.04 -20.15 3.06
CA ILE A 34 -5.65 -20.70 1.76
C ILE A 34 -4.73 -21.91 1.94
N MET A 35 -5.20 -23.08 1.49
CA MET A 35 -4.36 -24.27 1.39
C MET A 35 -3.74 -24.36 -0.01
N ARG A 36 -2.42 -24.11 -0.08
CA ARG A 36 -1.68 -24.16 -1.36
C ARG A 36 -1.84 -25.55 -2.00
N GLY A 37 -2.39 -25.57 -3.22
CA GLY A 37 -2.59 -26.80 -4.00
C GLY A 37 -3.89 -27.57 -3.75
N ASN A 38 -4.72 -27.14 -2.80
CA ASN A 38 -6.00 -27.81 -2.51
C ASN A 38 -7.17 -26.80 -2.54
N ALA A 39 -7.91 -26.82 -3.66
CA ALA A 39 -9.04 -25.93 -3.89
C ALA A 39 -10.22 -26.25 -2.97
N ALA A 40 -10.55 -27.54 -2.80
CA ALA A 40 -11.65 -27.97 -1.94
C ALA A 40 -11.42 -27.58 -0.46
N ALA A 41 -10.22 -27.86 0.06
CA ALA A 41 -9.88 -27.48 1.43
C ALA A 41 -9.85 -25.95 1.63
N THR A 42 -9.43 -25.19 0.62
CA THR A 42 -9.50 -23.72 0.66
C THR A 42 -10.95 -23.23 0.68
N ALA A 43 -11.82 -23.79 -0.16
CA ALA A 43 -13.25 -23.46 -0.19
C ALA A 43 -13.91 -23.75 1.16
N ASP A 44 -13.71 -24.95 1.70
CA ASP A 44 -14.29 -25.36 2.99
C ASP A 44 -13.78 -24.48 4.15
N ASN A 45 -12.49 -24.13 4.17
CA ASN A 45 -11.92 -23.21 5.16
C ASN A 45 -12.52 -21.81 5.09
N ILE A 46 -12.66 -21.26 3.87
CA ILE A 46 -13.23 -19.93 3.64
C ILE A 46 -14.70 -19.90 4.04
N LEU A 47 -15.47 -20.94 3.71
CA LEU A 47 -16.88 -21.03 4.11
C LEU A 47 -17.04 -21.21 5.62
N ALA A 48 -16.17 -22.01 6.26
CA ALA A 48 -16.15 -22.16 7.72
C ALA A 48 -15.80 -20.86 8.45
N HIS A 49 -15.00 -19.99 7.83
CA HIS A 49 -14.57 -18.70 8.38
C HIS A 49 -15.01 -17.51 7.51
N GLU A 50 -16.24 -17.56 6.99
CA GLU A 50 -16.74 -16.61 5.98
C GLU A 50 -16.61 -15.15 6.45
N THR A 51 -16.92 -14.87 7.72
CA THR A 51 -16.80 -13.53 8.31
C THR A 51 -15.37 -12.99 8.24
N MET A 52 -14.35 -13.85 8.48
CA MET A 52 -12.94 -13.44 8.37
C MET A 52 -12.59 -13.06 6.94
N PHE A 53 -13.05 -13.83 5.95
CA PHE A 53 -12.80 -13.53 4.55
C PHE A 53 -13.51 -12.24 4.10
N ARG A 54 -14.75 -12.01 4.55
CA ARG A 54 -15.49 -10.75 4.30
C ARG A 54 -14.81 -9.55 4.95
N LEU A 55 -14.26 -9.70 6.15
CA LEU A 55 -13.48 -8.65 6.81
C LEU A 55 -12.20 -8.33 6.05
N ALA A 56 -11.54 -9.32 5.44
CA ALA A 56 -10.39 -9.07 4.56
C ALA A 56 -10.78 -8.27 3.31
N ILE A 57 -11.89 -8.63 2.65
CA ILE A 57 -12.46 -7.87 1.52
C ILE A 57 -12.73 -6.42 1.93
N LEU A 58 -13.37 -6.20 3.09
CA LEU A 58 -13.63 -4.86 3.60
C LEU A 58 -12.33 -4.10 3.91
N ALA A 59 -11.33 -4.79 4.47
CA ALA A 59 -10.02 -4.20 4.77
C ALA A 59 -9.26 -3.78 3.50
N ASP A 60 -9.36 -4.53 2.39
CA ASP A 60 -8.80 -4.14 1.09
C ASP A 60 -9.45 -2.82 0.60
N LEU A 61 -10.79 -2.73 0.63
CA LEU A 61 -11.53 -1.54 0.19
C LEU A 61 -11.21 -0.32 1.06
N ILE A 62 -11.23 -0.49 2.38
CA ILE A 62 -10.87 0.57 3.33
C ILE A 62 -9.40 0.98 3.14
N GLY A 63 -8.51 0.02 2.93
CA GLY A 63 -7.09 0.26 2.65
C GLY A 63 -6.89 1.15 1.41
N ALA A 64 -7.62 0.88 0.32
CA ALA A 64 -7.59 1.71 -0.89
C ALA A 64 -8.07 3.15 -0.62
N VAL A 65 -9.15 3.33 0.16
CA VAL A 65 -9.63 4.67 0.56
C VAL A 65 -8.59 5.40 1.43
N ILE A 66 -8.02 4.71 2.42
CA ILE A 66 -6.97 5.28 3.29
C ILE A 66 -5.77 5.71 2.43
N PHE A 67 -5.40 4.93 1.42
CA PHE A 67 -4.28 5.26 0.53
C PHE A 67 -4.53 6.53 -0.27
N ILE A 68 -5.75 6.72 -0.79
CA ILE A 68 -6.14 7.99 -1.45
C ILE A 68 -6.04 9.16 -0.47
N CYS A 69 -6.60 9.01 0.74
CA CYS A 69 -6.53 10.02 1.79
C CYS A 69 -5.07 10.37 2.15
N LEU A 70 -4.19 9.37 2.21
CA LEU A 70 -2.76 9.55 2.44
C LEU A 70 -2.12 10.37 1.32
N GLY A 71 -2.36 10.00 0.05
CA GLY A 71 -1.86 10.74 -1.10
C GLY A 71 -2.26 12.21 -1.08
N ILE A 72 -3.52 12.50 -0.77
CA ILE A 72 -4.04 13.87 -0.64
C ILE A 72 -3.38 14.61 0.55
N ALA A 73 -3.21 13.94 1.69
CA ALA A 73 -2.56 14.54 2.86
C ALA A 73 -1.09 14.89 2.57
N LEU A 74 -0.37 14.00 1.89
CA LEU A 74 1.01 14.22 1.47
C LEU A 74 1.11 15.31 0.39
N TYR A 75 0.14 15.39 -0.53
CA TYR A 75 0.06 16.49 -1.50
C TYR A 75 -0.06 17.83 -0.80
N LYS A 76 -0.96 17.96 0.18
CA LYS A 76 -1.09 19.20 0.97
C LYS A 76 0.19 19.55 1.71
N LEU A 77 0.94 18.55 2.17
CA LEU A 77 2.21 18.74 2.88
C LEU A 77 3.37 19.15 1.95
N LEU A 78 3.47 18.55 0.76
CA LEU A 78 4.64 18.63 -0.10
C LEU A 78 4.44 19.48 -1.36
N SER A 79 3.22 19.92 -1.66
CA SER A 79 2.92 20.78 -2.82
C SER A 79 3.65 22.13 -2.78
N GLY A 80 4.06 22.60 -1.59
CA GLY A 80 4.92 23.78 -1.44
C GLY A 80 6.35 23.59 -1.97
N VAL A 81 6.82 22.35 -2.12
CA VAL A 81 8.15 22.02 -2.67
C VAL A 81 8.08 21.94 -4.20
N SER A 82 7.12 21.19 -4.73
CA SER A 82 6.82 21.15 -6.17
C SER A 82 5.43 20.59 -6.41
N LYS A 83 4.55 21.40 -7.01
CA LYS A 83 3.19 20.99 -7.37
C LYS A 83 3.18 19.85 -8.40
N THR A 84 4.11 19.87 -9.36
CA THR A 84 4.21 18.85 -10.41
C THR A 84 4.50 17.46 -9.83
N TRP A 85 5.55 17.35 -9.01
CA TRP A 85 5.92 16.06 -8.41
C TRP A 85 4.89 15.59 -7.38
N ALA A 86 4.29 16.52 -6.62
CA ALA A 86 3.21 16.18 -5.70
C ALA A 86 1.97 15.68 -6.45
N GLY A 87 1.62 16.29 -7.59
CA GLY A 87 0.53 15.85 -8.45
C GLY A 87 0.79 14.46 -9.05
N LEU A 88 2.01 14.21 -9.51
CA LEU A 88 2.42 12.90 -10.03
C LEU A 88 2.33 11.80 -8.97
N MET A 89 2.75 12.09 -7.73
CA MET A 89 2.59 11.18 -6.59
C MET A 89 1.12 10.81 -6.38
N VAL A 90 0.21 11.79 -6.36
CA VAL A 90 -1.23 11.54 -6.20
C VAL A 90 -1.79 10.73 -7.39
N ALA A 91 -1.36 11.03 -8.62
CA ALA A 91 -1.79 10.29 -9.79
C ALA A 91 -1.47 8.80 -9.68
N PHE A 92 -0.25 8.44 -9.27
CA PHE A 92 0.12 7.03 -9.06
C PHE A 92 -0.67 6.38 -7.91
N VAL A 93 -0.90 7.10 -6.81
CA VAL A 93 -1.75 6.64 -5.69
C VAL A 93 -3.18 6.34 -6.17
N LEU A 94 -3.78 7.23 -6.96
CA LEU A 94 -5.14 7.05 -7.48
C LEU A 94 -5.25 5.84 -8.41
N VAL A 95 -4.29 5.66 -9.32
CA VAL A 95 -4.26 4.49 -10.21
C VAL A 95 -4.09 3.20 -9.39
N SER A 96 -3.19 3.19 -8.41
CA SER A 96 -3.01 2.04 -7.52
C SER A 96 -4.27 1.70 -6.72
N ALA A 97 -4.96 2.72 -6.20
CA ALA A 97 -6.19 2.52 -5.47
C ALA A 97 -7.30 1.96 -6.38
N ALA A 98 -7.42 2.47 -7.61
CA ALA A 98 -8.38 1.94 -8.59
C ALA A 98 -8.09 0.47 -8.95
N VAL A 99 -6.82 0.12 -9.17
CA VAL A 99 -6.39 -1.27 -9.37
C VAL A 99 -6.73 -2.12 -8.14
N GLY A 100 -6.48 -1.60 -6.92
CA GLY A 100 -6.83 -2.27 -5.67
C GLY A 100 -8.33 -2.58 -5.55
N PHE A 101 -9.19 -1.59 -5.81
CA PHE A 101 -10.65 -1.76 -5.81
C PHE A 101 -11.11 -2.82 -6.80
N LEU A 102 -10.61 -2.77 -8.03
CA LEU A 102 -10.93 -3.77 -9.05
C LEU A 102 -10.40 -5.15 -8.66
N ASN A 103 -9.23 -5.23 -8.04
CA ASN A 103 -8.66 -6.50 -7.61
C ASN A 103 -9.50 -7.16 -6.51
N THR A 104 -10.12 -6.38 -5.62
CA THR A 104 -11.03 -6.91 -4.59
C THR A 104 -12.22 -7.68 -5.18
N LEU A 105 -12.65 -7.34 -6.40
CA LEU A 105 -13.68 -8.09 -7.12
C LEU A 105 -13.33 -9.58 -7.27
N ASN A 106 -12.04 -9.91 -7.41
CA ASN A 106 -11.60 -11.30 -7.50
C ASN A 106 -11.93 -12.08 -6.22
N ASN A 107 -11.70 -11.51 -5.03
CA ASN A 107 -12.08 -12.17 -3.78
C ASN A 107 -13.61 -12.28 -3.62
N ILE A 108 -14.36 -11.27 -4.05
CA ILE A 108 -15.84 -11.32 -4.06
C ILE A 108 -16.35 -12.43 -4.99
N ALA A 109 -15.75 -12.56 -6.18
CA ALA A 109 -16.07 -13.62 -7.13
C ALA A 109 -15.74 -15.00 -6.56
N ALA A 110 -14.57 -15.16 -5.91
CA ALA A 110 -14.20 -16.39 -5.23
C ALA A 110 -15.23 -16.81 -4.17
N LEU A 111 -15.63 -15.88 -3.30
CA LEU A 111 -16.64 -16.18 -2.27
C LEU A 111 -17.99 -16.57 -2.86
N THR A 112 -18.41 -15.90 -3.94
CA THR A 112 -19.66 -16.21 -4.67
C THR A 112 -19.63 -17.63 -5.24
N LEU A 113 -18.50 -18.05 -5.80
CA LEU A 113 -18.30 -19.40 -6.35
C LEU A 113 -18.33 -20.47 -5.25
N PHE A 114 -17.59 -20.25 -4.16
CA PHE A 114 -17.56 -21.19 -3.03
C PHE A 114 -18.95 -21.37 -2.39
N ARG A 115 -19.71 -20.28 -2.19
CA ARG A 115 -21.07 -20.37 -1.65
C ARG A 115 -22.04 -21.07 -2.61
N GLY A 116 -21.83 -20.95 -3.92
CA GLY A 116 -22.70 -21.56 -4.93
C GLY A 116 -24.02 -20.85 -5.09
N ALA A 117 -23.99 -19.59 -5.56
CA ALA A 117 -25.19 -18.83 -5.90
C ALA A 117 -26.11 -19.57 -6.89
N ASP A 118 -27.41 -19.25 -6.89
CA ASP A 118 -28.45 -19.98 -7.65
C ASP A 118 -28.15 -20.14 -9.15
N PHE A 119 -27.50 -19.14 -9.76
CA PHE A 119 -27.11 -19.17 -11.18
C PHE A 119 -25.93 -20.10 -11.49
N LEU A 120 -25.25 -20.62 -10.47
CA LEU A 120 -24.09 -21.54 -10.58
C LEU A 120 -24.48 -23.01 -10.43
N THR A 121 -25.78 -23.33 -10.39
CA THR A 121 -26.31 -24.70 -10.28
C THR A 121 -25.88 -25.62 -11.42
N VAL A 122 -25.44 -25.06 -12.55
CA VAL A 122 -24.87 -25.80 -13.69
C VAL A 122 -23.46 -26.35 -13.38
N PHE A 123 -22.76 -25.80 -12.38
CA PHE A 123 -21.42 -26.24 -12.00
C PHE A 123 -21.45 -27.12 -10.74
N ASP A 124 -20.80 -28.28 -10.83
CA ASP A 124 -20.60 -29.16 -9.68
C ASP A 124 -19.68 -28.50 -8.64
N LYS A 125 -19.77 -28.91 -7.37
CA LYS A 125 -18.94 -28.35 -6.28
C LYS A 125 -17.44 -28.34 -6.63
N PRO A 126 -16.81 -29.43 -7.13
CA PRO A 126 -15.40 -29.41 -7.48
C PRO A 126 -15.04 -28.38 -8.57
N GLN A 127 -15.94 -28.14 -9.53
CA GLN A 127 -15.75 -27.13 -10.57
C GLN A 127 -15.81 -25.72 -9.98
N ARG A 128 -16.80 -25.46 -9.10
CA ARG A 128 -16.91 -24.18 -8.39
C ARG A 128 -15.72 -23.91 -7.49
N ASP A 129 -15.21 -24.92 -6.78
CA ASP A 129 -14.04 -24.80 -5.92
C ASP A 129 -12.77 -24.49 -6.75
N ALA A 130 -12.60 -25.15 -7.89
CA ALA A 130 -11.49 -24.87 -8.80
C ALA A 130 -11.54 -23.44 -9.37
N LEU A 131 -12.72 -22.99 -9.81
CA LEU A 131 -12.93 -21.61 -10.29
C LEU A 131 -12.74 -20.59 -9.16
N GLY A 132 -13.25 -20.86 -7.95
CA GLY A 132 -13.05 -19.97 -6.81
C GLY A 132 -11.57 -19.84 -6.45
N MET A 133 -10.81 -20.94 -6.48
CA MET A 133 -9.36 -20.94 -6.28
C MET A 133 -8.63 -20.15 -7.38
N LEU A 134 -9.09 -20.22 -8.63
CA LEU A 134 -8.56 -19.38 -9.71
C LEU A 134 -8.72 -17.89 -9.37
N PHE A 135 -9.89 -17.46 -8.89
CA PHE A 135 -10.12 -16.07 -8.50
C PHE A 135 -9.28 -15.64 -7.29
N VAL A 136 -9.10 -16.49 -6.28
CA VAL A 136 -8.16 -16.23 -5.17
C VAL A 136 -6.72 -16.04 -5.69
N ARG A 137 -6.30 -16.86 -6.66
CA ARG A 137 -4.98 -16.71 -7.30
C ARG A 137 -4.90 -15.44 -8.15
N LEU A 138 -5.96 -15.08 -8.86
CA LEU A 138 -6.03 -13.83 -9.63
C LEU A 138 -5.94 -12.61 -8.72
N HIS A 139 -6.58 -12.64 -7.54
CA HIS A 139 -6.39 -11.59 -6.53
C HIS A 139 -4.91 -11.44 -6.16
N SER A 140 -4.22 -12.56 -5.88
CA SER A 140 -2.79 -12.54 -5.57
C SER A 140 -1.95 -11.98 -6.72
N ARG A 141 -2.29 -12.30 -7.97
CA ARG A 141 -1.63 -11.73 -9.16
C ARG A 141 -1.93 -10.24 -9.34
N GLY A 142 -3.15 -9.80 -9.05
CA GLY A 142 -3.52 -8.39 -9.08
C GLY A 142 -2.76 -7.55 -8.05
N ILE A 143 -2.40 -8.13 -6.89
CA ILE A 143 -1.50 -7.48 -5.94
C ILE A 143 -0.12 -7.26 -6.56
N LEU A 144 0.46 -8.25 -7.25
CA LEU A 144 1.76 -8.11 -7.93
C LEU A 144 1.74 -7.02 -9.03
N ILE A 145 0.61 -6.83 -9.71
CA ILE A 145 0.44 -5.72 -10.65
C ILE A 145 0.41 -4.38 -9.89
N ASN A 146 -0.28 -4.34 -8.75
CA ASN A 146 -0.36 -3.14 -7.93
C ASN A 146 0.98 -2.75 -7.29
N GLU A 147 1.87 -3.72 -7.03
CA GLU A 147 3.23 -3.46 -6.53
C GLU A 147 4.03 -2.51 -7.42
N ILE A 148 3.81 -2.53 -8.74
CA ILE A 148 4.44 -1.55 -9.65
C ILE A 148 4.07 -0.13 -9.22
N PHE A 149 2.78 0.11 -8.97
CA PHE A 149 2.31 1.42 -8.56
C PHE A 149 2.69 1.76 -7.12
N TRP A 150 2.80 0.76 -6.22
CA TRP A 150 3.39 0.92 -4.89
C TRP A 150 4.86 1.33 -4.94
N GLY A 151 5.60 0.92 -5.98
CA GLY A 151 6.93 1.46 -6.24
C GLY A 151 6.88 2.87 -6.82
N LEU A 152 6.14 3.05 -7.91
CA LEU A 152 6.15 4.28 -8.71
C LEU A 152 5.75 5.53 -7.93
N TRP A 153 4.82 5.45 -6.98
CA TRP A 153 4.45 6.60 -6.15
C TRP A 153 5.52 6.98 -5.12
N LEU A 154 6.39 6.04 -4.71
CA LEU A 154 7.47 6.30 -3.76
C LEU A 154 8.60 7.11 -4.38
N PHE A 155 8.77 7.06 -5.70
CA PHE A 155 9.77 7.88 -6.38
C PHE A 155 9.49 9.40 -6.25
N PRO A 156 8.33 9.93 -6.70
CA PRO A 156 8.01 11.35 -6.52
C PRO A 156 7.91 11.72 -5.04
N PHE A 157 7.40 10.82 -4.19
CA PHE A 157 7.36 11.05 -2.76
C PHE A 157 8.77 11.21 -2.16
N GLY A 158 9.67 10.27 -2.42
CA GLY A 158 11.06 10.30 -1.97
C GLY A 158 11.83 11.52 -2.49
N LEU A 159 11.60 11.91 -3.75
CA LEU A 159 12.17 13.12 -4.33
C LEU A 159 11.68 14.40 -3.64
N LEU A 160 10.39 14.48 -3.33
CA LEU A 160 9.81 15.61 -2.58
C LEU A 160 10.38 15.66 -1.16
N VAL A 161 10.49 14.50 -0.48
CA VAL A 161 11.11 14.39 0.85
C VAL A 161 12.56 14.89 0.80
N PHE A 162 13.35 14.47 -0.20
CA PHE A 162 14.73 14.89 -0.39
C PHE A 162 14.87 16.41 -0.60
N ARG A 163 13.96 17.02 -1.38
CA ARG A 163 13.97 18.46 -1.68
C ARG A 163 13.32 19.32 -0.59
N SER A 164 12.50 18.74 0.28
CA SER A 164 11.69 19.48 1.26
C SER A 164 12.50 20.28 2.30
N GLY A 165 13.69 19.81 2.67
CA GLY A 165 14.50 20.43 3.73
C GLY A 165 13.95 20.26 5.16
N PHE A 166 12.65 20.04 5.33
CA PHE A 166 11.99 19.82 6.63
C PHE A 166 11.86 18.33 7.02
N LEU A 167 12.09 17.40 6.09
CA LEU A 167 12.20 15.95 6.33
C LEU A 167 13.64 15.45 6.10
N PRO A 168 14.04 14.32 6.69
CA PRO A 168 15.39 13.78 6.52
C PRO A 168 15.64 13.31 5.09
N ARG A 169 16.68 13.87 4.46
CA ARG A 169 17.04 13.55 3.06
C ARG A 169 17.37 12.07 2.85
N PHE A 170 17.99 11.42 3.85
CA PHE A 170 18.33 10.00 3.76
C PHE A 170 17.09 9.11 3.61
N ILE A 171 15.97 9.47 4.26
CA ILE A 171 14.70 8.75 4.13
C ILE A 171 14.15 8.95 2.71
N GLY A 172 14.27 10.15 2.15
CA GLY A 172 13.88 10.40 0.75
C GLY A 172 14.63 9.51 -0.24
N VAL A 173 15.96 9.36 -0.07
CA VAL A 173 16.76 8.43 -0.88
C VAL A 173 16.34 6.98 -0.68
N TRP A 174 16.10 6.58 0.57
CA TRP A 174 15.62 5.24 0.87
C TRP A 174 14.28 4.94 0.18
N LEU A 175 13.34 5.87 0.16
CA LEU A 175 12.06 5.73 -0.56
C LEU A 175 12.25 5.60 -2.09
N MET A 176 13.23 6.29 -2.67
CA MET A 176 13.56 6.10 -4.08
C MET A 176 14.14 4.70 -4.35
N ILE A 177 14.95 4.16 -3.43
CA ILE A 177 15.44 2.77 -3.51
C ILE A 177 14.26 1.78 -3.34
N ASN A 178 13.27 2.09 -2.50
CA ASN A 178 12.04 1.30 -2.37
C ASN A 178 11.29 1.21 -3.69
N CYS A 179 11.18 2.31 -4.44
CA CYS A 179 10.57 2.29 -5.77
C CYS A 179 11.21 1.23 -6.67
N VAL A 180 12.55 1.20 -6.72
CA VAL A 180 13.27 0.20 -7.53
C VAL A 180 13.03 -1.21 -7.00
N GLY A 181 13.01 -1.38 -5.67
CA GLY A 181 12.71 -2.66 -5.02
C GLY A 181 11.35 -3.24 -5.43
N TYR A 182 10.27 -2.46 -5.32
CA TYR A 182 8.93 -2.91 -5.71
C TYR A 182 8.80 -3.22 -7.20
N VAL A 183 9.36 -2.37 -8.07
CA VAL A 183 9.32 -2.60 -9.52
C VAL A 183 10.09 -3.87 -9.87
N ALA A 184 11.28 -4.08 -9.29
CA ALA A 184 12.06 -5.30 -9.48
C ALA A 184 11.34 -6.55 -8.98
N LEU A 185 10.66 -6.48 -7.82
CA LEU A 185 9.86 -7.57 -7.28
C LEU A 185 8.71 -7.93 -8.22
N SER A 186 7.96 -6.94 -8.70
CA SER A 186 6.86 -7.17 -9.62
C SER A 186 7.32 -7.79 -10.94
N VAL A 187 8.41 -7.28 -11.53
CA VAL A 187 9.03 -7.85 -12.74
C VAL A 187 9.49 -9.29 -12.49
N THR A 188 10.13 -9.56 -11.35
CA THR A 188 10.55 -10.91 -10.97
C THR A 188 9.34 -11.84 -10.83
N ALA A 189 8.25 -11.37 -10.22
CA ALA A 189 7.04 -12.17 -10.03
C ALA A 189 6.34 -12.53 -11.35
N LEU A 190 6.46 -11.67 -12.36
CA LEU A 190 5.86 -11.83 -13.70
C LEU A 190 6.70 -12.73 -14.62
N PHE A 191 8.01 -12.51 -14.68
CA PHE A 191 8.90 -13.19 -15.63
C PHE A 191 9.66 -14.38 -15.03
N PHE A 192 9.90 -14.35 -13.71
CA PHE A 192 10.78 -15.28 -13.00
C PHE A 192 10.16 -15.75 -11.66
N PRO A 193 8.94 -16.34 -11.68
CA PRO A 193 8.17 -16.62 -10.48
C PRO A 193 8.91 -17.51 -9.46
N ASP A 194 9.78 -18.41 -9.92
CA ASP A 194 10.56 -19.31 -9.06
C ASP A 194 11.57 -18.56 -8.17
N TYR A 195 12.01 -17.38 -8.59
CA TYR A 195 12.98 -16.56 -7.86
C TYR A 195 12.32 -15.51 -6.96
N TYR A 196 11.00 -15.35 -7.01
CA TYR A 196 10.27 -14.31 -6.29
C TYR A 196 10.49 -14.38 -4.78
N GLU A 197 10.37 -15.56 -4.18
CA GLU A 197 10.55 -15.76 -2.73
C GLU A 197 11.96 -15.38 -2.25
N ALA A 198 12.99 -15.67 -3.06
CA ALA A 198 14.34 -15.24 -2.79
C ALA A 198 14.47 -13.72 -2.92
N ALA A 199 14.00 -13.15 -4.03
CA ALA A 199 14.03 -11.70 -4.28
C ALA A 199 13.31 -10.92 -3.17
N PHE A 200 12.15 -11.39 -2.70
CA PHE A 200 11.39 -10.78 -1.61
C PHE A 200 12.17 -10.73 -0.30
N LYS A 201 12.87 -11.83 0.05
CA LYS A 201 13.74 -11.87 1.23
C LYS A 201 14.89 -10.87 1.14
N TRP A 202 15.51 -10.73 -0.02
CA TRP A 202 16.58 -9.75 -0.25
C TRP A 202 16.08 -8.30 -0.30
N ALA A 203 14.83 -8.09 -0.73
CA ALA A 203 14.22 -6.77 -0.81
C ALA A 203 13.68 -6.26 0.54
N GLN A 204 13.45 -7.14 1.53
CA GLN A 204 12.94 -6.77 2.86
C GLN A 204 13.63 -5.54 3.49
N PRO A 205 14.98 -5.45 3.59
CA PRO A 205 15.67 -4.26 4.11
C PRO A 205 15.34 -2.97 3.37
N VAL A 206 15.15 -3.08 2.05
CA VAL A 206 14.77 -1.94 1.21
C VAL A 206 13.37 -1.48 1.57
N LEU A 207 12.40 -2.40 1.70
CA LEU A 207 10.98 -2.14 2.00
C LEU A 207 10.73 -1.41 3.33
N PHE A 208 11.68 -1.42 4.28
CA PHE A 208 11.55 -0.70 5.55
C PHE A 208 11.60 0.83 5.43
N GLY A 209 11.96 1.39 4.26
CA GLY A 209 11.99 2.85 4.07
C GLY A 209 10.61 3.51 4.26
N GLU A 210 9.54 2.81 3.88
CA GLU A 210 8.16 3.25 4.15
C GLU A 210 7.83 3.27 5.65
N LEU A 211 8.21 2.24 6.38
CA LEU A 211 8.04 2.20 7.84
C LEU A 211 8.82 3.34 8.50
N ALA A 212 10.04 3.61 8.02
CA ALA A 212 10.87 4.69 8.56
C ALA A 212 10.24 6.08 8.35
N ILE A 213 9.71 6.39 7.15
CA ILE A 213 9.06 7.68 6.91
C ILE A 213 7.74 7.80 7.66
N MET A 214 6.95 6.72 7.74
CA MET A 214 5.72 6.67 8.50
C MET A 214 5.96 7.00 9.97
N LEU A 215 6.89 6.29 10.61
CA LEU A 215 7.25 6.51 12.02
C LEU A 215 7.81 7.93 12.22
N TRP A 216 8.60 8.44 11.27
CA TRP A 216 9.10 9.81 11.34
C TRP A 216 7.98 10.86 11.31
N LEU A 217 7.03 10.73 10.37
CA LEU A 217 5.88 11.64 10.24
C LEU A 217 5.00 11.61 11.49
N LEU A 218 4.83 10.45 12.10
CA LEU A 218 4.03 10.26 13.30
C LEU A 218 4.69 10.85 14.56
N ILE A 219 5.97 10.55 14.78
CA ILE A 219 6.70 10.89 16.01
C ILE A 219 7.28 12.30 15.96
N LYS A 220 8.04 12.62 14.90
CA LYS A 220 8.78 13.89 14.80
C LYS A 220 8.03 14.95 13.99
N GLY A 221 7.19 14.55 13.04
CA GLY A 221 6.53 15.45 12.11
C GLY A 221 7.52 16.25 11.25
N ALA A 222 7.07 17.38 10.68
CA ALA A 222 7.92 18.28 9.90
C ALA A 222 8.76 19.19 10.82
N LYS A 223 10.06 19.37 10.52
CA LYS A 223 10.85 20.44 11.14
C LYS A 223 10.28 21.78 10.67
N VAL A 224 9.89 22.64 11.62
CA VAL A 224 9.50 24.02 11.29
C VAL A 224 10.78 24.76 10.94
N PRO A 225 10.89 25.43 9.77
CA PRO A 225 12.00 26.33 9.52
C PRO A 225 12.01 27.39 10.62
N THR A 226 13.06 27.43 11.42
CA THR A 226 13.30 28.56 12.31
C THR A 226 13.36 29.80 11.43
N ALA A 227 12.42 30.73 11.61
CA ALA A 227 12.54 32.05 11.01
C ALA A 227 13.94 32.59 11.36
N PRO A 228 14.65 33.25 10.42
CA PRO A 228 15.89 33.91 10.78
C PRO A 228 15.58 34.83 11.96
N SER A 229 16.29 34.62 13.07
CA SER A 229 16.37 35.62 14.12
C SER A 229 16.64 36.95 13.42
N SER A 230 15.73 37.91 13.55
CA SER A 230 15.98 39.29 13.19
C SER A 230 17.08 39.81 14.13
N ALA A 231 18.32 39.43 13.84
CA ALA A 231 19.48 39.95 14.52
C ALA A 231 19.75 41.34 13.94
N LEU A 232 19.69 42.32 14.86
CA LEU A 232 20.30 43.64 14.80
C LEU A 232 19.66 44.65 13.84
N GLN A 233 18.67 45.40 14.36
CA GLN A 233 18.62 46.83 14.03
C GLN A 233 19.77 47.51 14.79
N PRO A 234 20.74 48.14 14.11
CA PRO A 234 21.58 49.13 14.76
C PRO A 234 20.73 50.38 14.97
N ALA A 235 20.46 50.74 16.23
CA ALA A 235 19.99 52.08 16.53
C ALA A 235 21.16 53.04 16.26
N ALA A 236 21.03 53.78 15.16
CA ALA A 236 21.80 54.98 14.91
C ALA A 236 21.15 56.16 15.65
N ALA A 237 22.01 57.11 16.06
CA ALA A 237 21.78 58.39 16.75
C ALA A 237 21.70 58.33 18.28
#